data_AF-A0AAN7SIG2-F1
#
_entry.id   AF-A0AAN7SIG2-F1
#
_cell.length_a   1.000
_cell.length_b   1.000
_cell.length_c   1.000
_cell.angle_alpha   90.00
_cell.angle_beta   90.00
_cell.angle_gamma   90.00
#
_symmetry.space_group_name_H-M   'P 1'
#
loop_
_entity.id
_entity.type
_entity.pdbx_description
1 polymer ?
#
loop_
_entity_poly.entity_id
_entity_poly.type
_entity_poly.pdbx_seq_one_letter_code
_entity_poly.pdbx_strand_id
1 'polypeptide(L)'
;MNDEPIMATNDDASECKRGAVQLGYWQDNYISLFVKQIQRKAPEIHRGYYARVKGVEGFVHKFLKKVGDRAQIVNLGSGFDTLYWRLKDDGVRIANFIEIDFPSVTAKKCYIIKRNKQLLDKIYEQDGEVKLSATDLHAGTYHCIGADLRNIKELEAKFQQAEIDFTSPTLFIAECVLVYVENDCINRLLSWIASKFKSALLINYEMCNMNDTFGDVMLGNLRARGCTLAGIAACKNLESQRNRFLDNNWQGGKAWDMVQIYYALPTPERQRIEKLEFLDEQELLIQLFQHYCICIGWLGSEFEDIDINDPLSDIASESSTSSSQTLRSTKNNIALSSSIASLEFTTQEIHKKINQIEVLLKFLIERDTSPNNIHLQDQMGGIYSKLPLKTKEDVEDLEKVLEEADKNKTLEEILFLIGGETFHKNVYNIMKKLLSPEATALYSGLGRKNKMPFCTLKIYEVIVAAVRRRFPEVADTNIRKSVSLFLATAKDRLKN
;
A
#
# COMPACT_ATOMS: atom_id res chain seq x y z
N MET A 1 7.32 27.48 -7.94
CA MET A 1 7.84 26.13 -7.65
C MET A 1 8.22 25.49 -8.98
N ASN A 2 9.22 24.61 -9.01
CA ASN A 2 9.41 23.76 -10.18
C ASN A 2 8.42 22.59 -10.05
N ASP A 3 7.37 22.60 -10.87
CA ASP A 3 6.34 21.55 -10.86
C ASP A 3 6.74 20.33 -11.72
N GLU A 4 7.88 20.37 -12.43
CA GLU A 4 8.37 19.26 -13.27
C GLU A 4 8.47 17.93 -12.53
N PRO A 5 9.00 17.85 -11.29
CA PRO A 5 9.04 16.58 -10.55
C PRO A 5 7.65 16.04 -10.22
N ILE A 6 6.66 16.91 -9.99
CA ILE A 6 5.26 16.52 -9.76
C ILE A 6 4.68 15.94 -11.06
N MET A 7 4.86 16.65 -12.18
CA MET A 7 4.40 16.19 -13.49
C MET A 7 5.04 14.85 -13.90
N ALA A 8 6.30 14.60 -13.53
CA ALA A 8 6.99 13.33 -13.79
C ALA A 8 6.40 12.13 -13.02
N THR A 9 5.63 12.36 -11.94
CA THR A 9 4.95 11.29 -11.21
C THR A 9 3.86 10.60 -12.04
N ASN A 10 3.30 11.29 -13.04
CA ASN A 10 2.41 10.68 -14.04
C ASN A 10 3.12 9.53 -14.77
N ASP A 11 4.36 9.75 -15.20
CA ASP A 11 5.10 8.77 -16.00
C ASP A 11 5.43 7.54 -15.14
N ASP A 12 5.90 7.71 -13.88
CA ASP A 12 6.16 6.59 -12.97
C ASP A 12 4.89 5.79 -12.65
N ALA A 13 3.77 6.46 -12.39
CA ALA A 13 2.50 5.79 -12.11
C ALA A 13 1.99 4.99 -13.32
N SER A 14 2.08 5.59 -14.51
CA SER A 14 1.63 4.97 -15.75
C SER A 14 2.51 3.79 -16.16
N GLU A 15 3.83 3.88 -15.94
CA GLU A 15 4.76 2.76 -16.12
C GLU A 15 4.48 1.59 -15.17
N CYS A 16 4.21 1.88 -13.89
CA CYS A 16 3.84 0.86 -12.91
C CYS A 16 2.50 0.19 -13.26
N LYS A 17 1.48 0.98 -13.61
CA LYS A 17 0.17 0.48 -14.07
C LYS A 17 0.35 -0.45 -15.27
N ARG A 18 1.11 -0.03 -16.28
CA ARG A 18 1.37 -0.86 -17.46
C ARG A 18 2.15 -2.13 -17.18
N GLY A 19 3.16 -2.07 -16.31
CA GLY A 19 3.93 -3.27 -15.90
C GLY A 19 3.02 -4.33 -15.28
N ALA A 20 2.12 -3.93 -14.38
CA ALA A 20 1.16 -4.82 -13.76
C ALA A 20 0.12 -5.37 -14.76
N VAL A 21 -0.36 -4.55 -15.70
CA VAL A 21 -1.24 -5.01 -16.80
C VAL A 21 -0.55 -6.07 -17.66
N GLN A 22 0.71 -5.88 -18.03
CA GLN A 22 1.45 -6.85 -18.83
C GLN A 22 1.61 -8.21 -18.12
N LEU A 23 1.70 -8.20 -16.79
CA LEU A 23 1.76 -9.39 -15.96
C LEU A 23 0.39 -10.03 -15.69
N GLY A 24 -0.69 -9.42 -16.17
CA GLY A 24 -2.05 -9.95 -16.05
C GLY A 24 -2.73 -9.64 -14.71
N TYR A 25 -2.28 -8.62 -13.97
CA TYR A 25 -2.98 -8.21 -12.74
C TYR A 25 -4.40 -7.73 -13.05
N TRP A 26 -4.60 -6.92 -14.10
CA TRP A 26 -5.91 -6.59 -14.66
C TRP A 26 -5.81 -6.37 -16.18
N GLN A 27 -6.97 -6.25 -16.83
CA GLN A 27 -7.05 -5.98 -18.27
C GLN A 27 -7.15 -4.48 -18.53
N ASP A 28 -6.29 -3.98 -19.40
CA ASP A 28 -6.31 -2.60 -19.90
C ASP A 28 -5.73 -2.57 -21.32
N ASN A 29 -6.61 -2.40 -22.30
CA ASN A 29 -6.24 -2.38 -23.72
C ASN A 29 -5.65 -1.04 -24.19
N TYR A 30 -5.54 -0.05 -23.30
CA TYR A 30 -5.28 1.35 -23.66
C TYR A 30 -4.00 1.90 -23.04
N ILE A 31 -3.58 1.44 -21.85
CA ILE A 31 -2.41 2.02 -21.15
C ILE A 31 -1.11 1.89 -21.96
N SER A 32 -1.00 0.82 -22.77
CA SER A 32 0.13 0.59 -23.67
C SER A 32 0.23 1.60 -24.82
N LEU A 33 -0.86 2.32 -25.12
CA LEU A 33 -0.91 3.37 -26.14
C LEU A 33 -0.34 4.69 -25.62
N PHE A 34 -0.40 4.92 -24.30
CA PHE A 34 0.11 6.12 -23.64
C PHE A 34 1.57 5.99 -23.22
N VAL A 35 1.98 4.81 -22.73
CA VAL A 35 3.34 4.60 -22.21
C VAL A 35 3.98 3.43 -22.93
N LYS A 36 5.21 3.62 -23.45
CA LYS A 36 5.97 2.60 -24.23
C LYS A 36 7.09 1.89 -23.48
N GLN A 37 7.64 2.51 -22.45
CA GLN A 37 8.69 1.92 -21.62
C GLN A 37 8.08 1.26 -20.38
N ILE A 38 8.76 0.25 -19.85
CA ILE A 38 8.39 -0.39 -18.60
C ILE A 38 9.69 -0.64 -17.85
N GLN A 39 9.73 -0.19 -16.60
CA GLN A 39 10.78 -0.58 -15.67
C GLN A 39 10.29 -1.77 -14.85
N ARG A 40 11.18 -2.72 -14.58
CA ARG A 40 10.87 -3.84 -13.70
C ARG A 40 10.65 -3.29 -12.29
N LYS A 41 9.47 -3.55 -11.71
CA LYS A 41 9.15 -3.26 -10.32
C LYS A 41 9.07 -4.56 -9.53
N ALA A 42 9.13 -4.44 -8.20
CA ALA A 42 9.02 -5.57 -7.30
C ALA A 42 7.54 -6.03 -7.16
N PRO A 43 7.27 -7.30 -6.81
CA PRO A 43 5.91 -7.85 -6.76
C PRO A 43 4.95 -7.08 -5.84
N GLU A 44 5.45 -6.57 -4.72
CA GLU A 44 4.67 -5.76 -3.77
C GLU A 44 4.18 -4.44 -4.39
N ILE A 45 4.93 -3.87 -5.34
CA ILE A 45 4.52 -2.68 -6.09
C ILE A 45 3.37 -3.04 -7.04
N HIS A 46 3.47 -4.13 -7.80
CA HIS A 46 2.39 -4.53 -8.70
C HIS A 46 1.11 -4.90 -7.94
N ARG A 47 1.23 -5.64 -6.82
CA ARG A 47 0.10 -5.93 -5.93
C ARG A 47 -0.51 -4.66 -5.34
N GLY A 48 0.31 -3.67 -4.97
CA GLY A 48 -0.18 -2.37 -4.52
C GLY A 48 -0.91 -1.58 -5.59
N TYR A 49 -0.40 -1.56 -6.82
CA TYR A 49 -1.10 -0.93 -7.94
C TYR A 49 -2.41 -1.66 -8.29
N TYR A 50 -2.45 -2.99 -8.20
CA TYR A 50 -3.70 -3.74 -8.35
C TYR A 50 -4.73 -3.35 -7.29
N ALA A 51 -4.34 -3.35 -6.00
CA ALA A 51 -5.22 -2.96 -4.90
C ALA A 51 -5.73 -1.51 -5.06
N ARG A 52 -4.83 -0.59 -5.45
CA ARG A 52 -5.13 0.81 -5.76
C ARG A 52 -6.19 0.92 -6.86
N VAL A 53 -5.93 0.32 -8.03
CA VAL A 53 -6.83 0.38 -9.20
C VAL A 53 -8.18 -0.25 -8.88
N LYS A 54 -8.20 -1.45 -8.29
CA LYS A 54 -9.46 -2.15 -7.96
C LYS A 54 -10.23 -1.51 -6.82
N GLY A 55 -9.53 -0.91 -5.85
CA GLY A 55 -10.17 -0.13 -4.80
C GLY A 55 -10.90 1.09 -5.36
N VAL A 56 -10.22 1.90 -6.18
CA VAL A 56 -10.81 3.09 -6.82
C VAL A 56 -11.96 2.69 -7.75
N GLU A 57 -11.75 1.70 -8.64
CA GLU A 57 -12.81 1.18 -9.52
C GLU A 57 -14.03 0.69 -8.74
N GLY A 58 -13.81 0.03 -7.61
CA GLY A 58 -14.89 -0.45 -6.77
C GLY A 58 -15.81 0.68 -6.30
N PHE A 59 -15.24 1.84 -5.92
CA PHE A 59 -16.03 3.02 -5.57
C PHE A 59 -16.65 3.72 -6.78
N VAL A 60 -15.95 3.76 -7.92
CA VAL A 60 -16.52 4.26 -9.20
C VAL A 60 -17.79 3.47 -9.55
N HIS A 61 -17.75 2.14 -9.51
CA HIS A 61 -18.91 1.30 -9.81
C HIS A 61 -20.03 1.47 -8.78
N LYS A 62 -19.72 1.62 -7.48
CA LYS A 62 -20.72 1.90 -6.44
C LYS A 62 -21.44 3.23 -6.68
N PHE A 63 -20.70 4.26 -7.09
CA PHE A 63 -21.27 5.54 -7.51
C PHE A 63 -22.18 5.37 -8.74
N LEU A 64 -21.66 4.75 -9.81
CA LEU A 64 -22.40 4.52 -11.06
C LEU A 64 -23.71 3.73 -10.81
N LYS A 65 -23.67 2.73 -9.94
CA LYS A 65 -24.85 1.94 -9.56
C LYS A 65 -25.95 2.77 -8.90
N LYS A 66 -25.60 3.82 -8.16
CA LYS A 66 -26.56 4.72 -7.50
C LYS A 66 -27.18 5.74 -8.44
N VAL A 67 -26.39 6.27 -9.38
CA VAL A 67 -26.79 7.43 -10.18
C VAL A 67 -27.19 7.09 -11.62
N GLY A 68 -26.71 5.96 -12.14
CA GLY A 68 -26.96 5.49 -13.51
C GLY A 68 -26.41 6.44 -14.57
N ASP A 69 -27.15 6.58 -15.66
CA ASP A 69 -26.75 7.36 -16.85
C ASP A 69 -26.60 8.87 -16.58
N ARG A 70 -27.06 9.37 -15.42
CA ARG A 70 -26.86 10.78 -15.00
C ARG A 70 -25.46 11.06 -14.44
N ALA A 71 -24.62 10.04 -14.33
CA ALA A 71 -23.28 10.17 -13.78
C ALA A 71 -22.45 11.21 -14.53
N GLN A 72 -21.82 12.11 -13.79
CA GLN A 72 -20.65 12.83 -14.26
C GLN A 72 -19.41 12.34 -13.52
N ILE A 73 -18.27 12.21 -14.21
CA ILE A 73 -16.99 11.85 -13.59
C ILE A 73 -15.96 12.93 -13.90
N VAL A 74 -15.27 13.39 -12.87
CA VAL A 74 -14.16 14.35 -12.94
C VAL A 74 -12.91 13.70 -12.35
N ASN A 75 -11.93 13.39 -13.19
CA ASN A 75 -10.64 12.85 -12.76
C ASN A 75 -9.62 13.98 -12.62
N LEU A 76 -9.33 14.36 -11.38
CA LEU A 76 -8.41 15.44 -11.01
C LEU A 76 -6.98 14.88 -10.98
N GLY A 77 -6.05 15.49 -11.71
CA GLY A 77 -4.69 14.96 -11.86
C GLY A 77 -4.70 13.61 -12.58
N SER A 78 -5.47 13.53 -13.67
CA SER A 78 -5.79 12.29 -14.38
C SER A 78 -4.57 11.58 -15.00
N GLY A 79 -3.48 12.29 -15.27
CA GLY A 79 -2.34 11.76 -15.98
C GLY A 79 -2.73 11.04 -17.27
N PHE A 80 -2.13 9.87 -17.51
CA PHE A 80 -2.51 8.97 -18.60
C PHE A 80 -3.49 7.86 -18.19
N ASP A 81 -4.38 8.14 -17.23
CA ASP A 81 -5.42 7.19 -16.85
C ASP A 81 -6.34 6.83 -18.03
N THR A 82 -6.83 5.59 -18.00
CA THR A 82 -7.56 4.94 -19.10
C THR A 82 -9.00 4.60 -18.74
N LEU A 83 -9.48 5.00 -17.56
CA LEU A 83 -10.78 4.61 -17.01
C LEU A 83 -11.93 4.88 -17.98
N TYR A 84 -11.94 6.03 -18.67
CA TYR A 84 -12.97 6.35 -19.66
C TYR A 84 -13.16 5.24 -20.70
N TRP A 85 -12.07 4.83 -21.35
CA TRP A 85 -12.13 3.82 -22.41
C TRP A 85 -12.53 2.45 -21.88
N ARG A 86 -12.09 2.10 -20.67
CA ARG A 86 -12.46 0.83 -20.03
C ARG A 86 -13.94 0.81 -19.66
N LEU A 87 -14.47 1.89 -19.09
CA LEU A 87 -15.91 2.03 -18.84
C LEU A 87 -16.73 1.98 -20.14
N LYS A 88 -16.23 2.57 -21.23
CA LYS A 88 -16.87 2.51 -22.55
C LYS A 88 -16.90 1.09 -23.13
N ASP A 89 -15.83 0.31 -22.95
CA ASP A 89 -15.80 -1.11 -23.32
C ASP A 89 -16.79 -1.95 -22.52
N ASP A 90 -16.98 -1.61 -21.24
CA ASP A 90 -17.97 -2.24 -20.36
C ASP A 90 -19.41 -1.80 -20.66
N GLY A 91 -19.63 -0.94 -21.67
CA GLY A 91 -20.95 -0.46 -22.07
C GLY A 91 -21.57 0.56 -21.11
N VAL A 92 -20.78 1.13 -20.19
CA VAL A 92 -21.24 2.13 -19.24
C VAL A 92 -21.54 3.44 -19.98
N ARG A 93 -22.73 4.00 -19.74
CA ARG A 93 -23.12 5.33 -20.22
C ARG A 93 -22.91 6.34 -19.10
N ILE A 94 -22.25 7.45 -19.44
CA ILE A 94 -21.89 8.53 -18.52
C ILE A 94 -22.34 9.81 -19.21
N ALA A 95 -23.00 10.70 -18.47
CA ALA A 95 -23.47 11.98 -19.01
C ALA A 95 -22.30 12.88 -19.39
N ASN A 96 -21.21 12.86 -18.62
CA ASN A 96 -20.02 13.65 -18.89
C ASN A 96 -18.78 13.05 -18.18
N PHE A 97 -17.63 13.03 -18.85
CA PHE A 97 -16.35 12.57 -18.31
C PHE A 97 -15.25 13.61 -18.57
N ILE A 98 -14.74 14.21 -17.50
CA ILE A 98 -13.78 15.30 -17.54
C ILE A 98 -12.48 14.86 -16.88
N GLU A 99 -11.38 14.92 -17.62
CA GLU A 99 -10.03 14.73 -17.11
C GLU A 99 -9.32 16.07 -17.01
N ILE A 100 -8.70 16.32 -15.87
CA ILE A 100 -7.90 17.52 -15.63
C ILE A 100 -6.48 17.11 -15.26
N ASP A 101 -5.50 17.78 -15.84
CA ASP A 101 -4.12 17.74 -15.38
C ASP A 101 -3.40 19.05 -15.75
N PHE A 102 -2.12 19.18 -15.40
CA PHE A 102 -1.31 20.29 -15.87
C PHE A 102 -1.33 20.37 -17.41
N PRO A 103 -1.34 21.59 -17.99
CA PRO A 103 -1.40 21.77 -19.44
C PRO A 103 -0.34 21.01 -20.24
N SER A 104 0.85 20.80 -19.68
CA SER A 104 1.94 20.03 -20.32
C SER A 104 1.65 18.52 -20.36
N VAL A 105 0.94 17.98 -19.37
CA VAL A 105 0.55 16.56 -19.29
C VAL A 105 -0.62 16.31 -20.24
N THR A 106 -1.65 17.17 -20.19
CA THR A 106 -2.81 17.04 -21.08
C THR A 106 -2.44 17.31 -22.54
N ALA A 107 -1.51 18.22 -22.85
CA ALA A 107 -0.99 18.39 -24.21
C ALA A 107 -0.41 17.08 -24.78
N LYS A 108 0.37 16.34 -23.99
CA LYS A 108 0.89 15.02 -24.38
C LYS A 108 -0.25 14.01 -24.57
N LYS A 109 -1.21 13.95 -23.63
CA LYS A 109 -2.35 13.02 -23.70
C LYS A 109 -3.21 13.29 -24.94
N CYS A 110 -3.58 14.54 -25.18
CA CYS A 110 -4.34 14.99 -26.34
C CYS A 110 -3.64 14.62 -27.66
N TYR A 111 -2.33 14.83 -27.73
CA TYR A 111 -1.54 14.44 -28.90
C TYR A 111 -1.54 12.92 -29.14
N ILE A 112 -1.41 12.11 -28.08
CA ILE A 112 -1.45 10.65 -28.18
C ILE A 112 -2.84 10.18 -28.65
N ILE A 113 -3.90 10.71 -28.04
CA ILE A 113 -5.29 10.43 -28.45
C ILE A 113 -5.45 10.75 -29.93
N LYS A 114 -5.13 11.96 -30.37
CA LYS A 114 -5.25 12.41 -31.77
C LYS A 114 -4.52 11.49 -32.76
N ARG A 115 -3.38 10.90 -32.38
CA ARG A 115 -2.59 10.05 -33.26
C ARG A 115 -2.95 8.57 -33.20
N ASN A 116 -3.87 8.19 -32.32
CA ASN A 116 -4.23 6.80 -32.12
C ASN A 116 -5.71 6.57 -32.46
N LYS A 117 -5.95 5.84 -33.54
CA LYS A 117 -7.31 5.53 -34.01
C LYS A 117 -8.13 4.76 -32.97
N GLN A 118 -7.53 3.85 -32.21
CA GLN A 118 -8.23 3.08 -31.18
C GLN A 118 -8.76 3.97 -30.05
N LEU A 119 -8.02 5.03 -29.69
CA LEU A 119 -8.47 6.01 -28.70
C LEU A 119 -9.54 6.94 -29.28
N LEU A 120 -9.32 7.47 -30.48
CA LEU A 120 -10.25 8.38 -31.16
C LEU A 120 -11.61 7.75 -31.44
N ASP A 121 -11.63 6.52 -31.96
CA ASP A 121 -12.87 5.83 -32.34
C ASP A 121 -13.80 5.62 -31.13
N LYS A 122 -13.30 5.71 -29.89
CA LYS A 122 -14.09 5.56 -28.66
C LYS A 122 -14.67 6.87 -28.10
N ILE A 123 -14.04 8.00 -28.41
CA ILE A 123 -14.50 9.34 -27.98
C ILE A 123 -15.29 10.06 -29.08
N TYR A 124 -15.19 9.58 -30.32
CA TYR A 124 -15.95 10.10 -31.44
C TYR A 124 -17.39 9.56 -31.41
N GLU A 125 -18.37 10.46 -31.33
CA GLU A 125 -19.78 10.14 -31.53
C GLU A 125 -20.14 10.48 -32.98
N GLN A 126 -20.98 9.67 -33.64
CA GLN A 126 -21.42 9.95 -35.02
C GLN A 126 -22.01 11.37 -35.09
N ASP A 127 -21.55 12.15 -36.06
CA ASP A 127 -21.88 13.57 -36.29
C ASP A 127 -21.36 14.59 -35.24
N GLY A 128 -20.52 14.16 -34.29
CA GLY A 128 -19.87 15.04 -33.31
C GLY A 128 -18.55 15.65 -33.79
N GLU A 129 -18.31 16.93 -33.49
CA GLU A 129 -17.02 17.59 -33.74
C GLU A 129 -16.02 17.30 -32.60
N VAL A 130 -14.79 16.87 -32.95
CA VAL A 130 -13.67 16.80 -32.00
C VAL A 130 -12.94 18.14 -32.02
N LYS A 131 -13.09 18.91 -30.94
CA LYS A 131 -12.41 20.19 -30.76
C LYS A 131 -11.09 19.95 -30.03
N LEU A 132 -9.99 20.32 -30.68
CA LEU A 132 -8.65 20.14 -30.14
C LEU A 132 -7.93 21.49 -30.06
N SER A 133 -7.42 21.81 -28.87
CA SER A 133 -6.49 22.91 -28.64
C SER A 133 -5.09 22.36 -28.32
N ALA A 134 -4.15 23.23 -27.96
CA ALA A 134 -2.79 22.80 -27.60
C ALA A 134 -2.77 21.91 -26.34
N THR A 135 -3.71 22.13 -25.42
CA THR A 135 -3.73 21.52 -24.08
C THR A 135 -5.05 20.85 -23.75
N ASP A 136 -6.07 21.03 -24.60
CA ASP A 136 -7.42 20.55 -24.33
C ASP A 136 -7.96 19.77 -25.53
N LEU A 137 -8.88 18.85 -25.24
CA LEU A 137 -9.63 18.04 -26.19
C LEU A 137 -11.06 17.91 -25.69
N HIS A 138 -12.04 18.20 -26.55
CA HIS A 138 -13.46 18.03 -26.28
C HIS A 138 -14.08 17.19 -27.41
N ALA A 139 -14.75 16.09 -27.05
CA ALA A 139 -15.37 15.17 -28.01
C ALA A 139 -16.58 14.47 -27.37
N GLY A 140 -17.79 14.85 -27.78
CA GLY A 140 -19.03 14.33 -27.19
C GLY A 140 -19.02 14.51 -25.67
N THR A 141 -19.17 13.40 -24.95
CA THR A 141 -19.17 13.34 -23.48
C THR A 141 -17.77 13.27 -22.84
N TYR A 142 -16.69 13.30 -23.61
CA TYR A 142 -15.31 13.23 -23.10
C TYR A 142 -14.56 14.56 -23.25
N HIS A 143 -13.94 15.00 -22.16
CA HIS A 143 -13.09 16.19 -22.14
C HIS A 143 -11.77 15.90 -21.43
N CYS A 144 -10.66 16.32 -22.03
CA CYS A 144 -9.33 16.34 -21.41
C CYS A 144 -8.84 17.78 -21.41
N ILE A 145 -8.56 18.35 -20.24
CA ILE A 145 -8.39 19.79 -20.08
C ILE A 145 -7.14 20.12 -19.28
N GLY A 146 -6.30 20.99 -19.84
CA GLY A 146 -5.13 21.54 -19.17
C GLY A 146 -5.52 22.65 -18.20
N ALA A 147 -5.37 22.41 -16.90
CA ALA A 147 -5.58 23.41 -15.86
C ALA A 147 -4.79 23.10 -14.58
N ASP A 148 -4.40 24.15 -13.86
CA ASP A 148 -3.78 24.01 -12.54
C ASP A 148 -4.85 23.91 -11.45
N LEU A 149 -4.84 22.83 -10.67
CA LEU A 149 -5.81 22.61 -9.58
C LEU A 149 -5.77 23.70 -8.50
N ARG A 150 -4.65 24.45 -8.39
CA ARG A 150 -4.49 25.57 -7.47
C ARG A 150 -5.29 26.80 -7.89
N ASN A 151 -5.72 26.88 -9.15
CA ASN A 151 -6.39 28.03 -9.75
C ASN A 151 -7.90 27.78 -9.94
N ILE A 152 -8.68 28.00 -8.88
CA ILE A 152 -10.14 27.76 -8.88
C ILE A 152 -10.90 28.53 -9.98
N LYS A 153 -10.48 29.76 -10.28
CA LYS A 153 -11.15 30.57 -11.32
C LYS A 153 -10.98 29.97 -12.71
N GLU A 154 -9.79 29.46 -12.99
CA GLU A 154 -9.50 28.76 -14.24
C GLU A 154 -10.25 27.43 -14.31
N LEU A 155 -10.25 26.64 -13.23
CA LEU A 155 -11.02 25.39 -13.16
C LEU A 155 -12.51 25.62 -13.43
N GLU A 156 -13.11 26.66 -12.83
CA GLU A 156 -14.52 26.98 -13.05
C GLU A 156 -14.81 27.31 -14.52
N ALA A 157 -13.96 28.12 -15.16
CA ALA A 157 -14.10 28.44 -16.57
C ALA A 157 -13.96 27.21 -17.48
N LYS A 158 -13.00 26.32 -17.16
CA LYS A 158 -12.77 25.07 -17.88
C LYS A 158 -13.93 24.08 -17.72
N PHE A 159 -14.50 23.96 -16.53
CA PHE A 159 -15.69 23.15 -16.28
C PHE A 159 -16.91 23.63 -17.06
N GLN A 160 -17.09 24.95 -17.20
CA GLN A 160 -18.14 25.50 -18.05
C GLN A 160 -17.90 25.16 -19.54
N GLN A 161 -16.66 25.22 -20.01
CA GLN A 161 -16.29 24.80 -21.37
C GLN A 161 -16.49 23.29 -21.61
N ALA A 162 -16.37 22.49 -20.55
CA ALA A 162 -16.64 21.05 -20.53
C ALA A 162 -18.13 20.73 -20.31
N GLU A 163 -19.01 21.74 -20.30
CA GLU A 163 -20.45 21.57 -20.14
C GLU A 163 -20.82 20.75 -18.88
N ILE A 164 -20.11 20.98 -17.77
CA ILE A 164 -20.44 20.34 -16.50
C ILE A 164 -21.82 20.82 -16.02
N ASP A 165 -22.69 19.92 -15.56
CA ASP A 165 -23.94 20.26 -14.90
C ASP A 165 -23.77 20.20 -13.38
N PHE A 166 -23.67 21.37 -12.74
CA PHE A 166 -23.52 21.47 -11.28
C PHE A 166 -24.70 20.89 -10.47
N THR A 167 -25.82 20.57 -11.12
CA THR A 167 -26.98 19.92 -10.48
C THR A 167 -26.98 18.40 -10.60
N SER A 168 -26.18 17.84 -11.50
CA SER A 168 -26.08 16.40 -11.73
C SER A 168 -25.12 15.71 -10.75
N PRO A 169 -25.39 14.45 -10.37
CA PRO A 169 -24.51 13.71 -9.48
C PRO A 169 -23.11 13.57 -10.08
N THR A 170 -22.10 14.05 -9.36
CA THR A 170 -20.73 14.13 -9.87
C THR A 170 -19.75 13.36 -9.00
N LEU A 171 -19.00 12.44 -9.59
CA LEU A 171 -17.89 11.74 -8.97
C LEU A 171 -16.59 12.49 -9.26
N PHE A 172 -15.87 12.87 -8.21
CA PHE A 172 -14.50 13.36 -8.30
C PHE A 172 -13.52 12.23 -7.94
N ILE A 173 -12.44 12.10 -8.68
CA ILE A 173 -11.37 11.15 -8.42
C ILE A 173 -10.07 11.94 -8.25
N ALA A 174 -9.36 11.70 -7.15
CA ALA A 174 -8.02 12.22 -6.90
C ALA A 174 -7.12 11.03 -6.52
N GLU A 175 -6.40 10.48 -7.50
CA GLU A 175 -5.63 9.25 -7.34
C GLU A 175 -4.12 9.55 -7.25
N CYS A 176 -3.61 9.75 -6.03
CA CYS A 176 -2.31 10.29 -5.68
C CYS A 176 -2.10 11.70 -6.22
N VAL A 177 -2.95 12.64 -5.84
CA VAL A 177 -2.93 14.01 -6.40
C VAL A 177 -2.89 15.08 -5.33
N LEU A 178 -3.80 15.02 -4.35
CA LEU A 178 -3.96 16.11 -3.38
C LEU A 178 -2.72 16.31 -2.52
N VAL A 179 -1.98 15.24 -2.23
CA VAL A 179 -0.70 15.25 -1.48
C VAL A 179 0.40 16.10 -2.12
N TYR A 180 0.37 16.34 -3.44
CA TYR A 180 1.37 17.17 -4.12
C TYR A 180 1.10 18.67 -4.02
N VAL A 181 -0.10 19.06 -3.56
CA VAL A 181 -0.56 20.45 -3.52
C VAL A 181 -0.63 20.93 -2.07
N GLU A 182 -0.35 22.21 -1.82
CA GLU A 182 -0.43 22.78 -0.48
C GLU A 182 -1.84 22.62 0.12
N ASN A 183 -1.90 22.34 1.42
CA ASN A 183 -3.18 22.09 2.12
C ASN A 183 -4.19 23.22 1.94
N ASP A 184 -3.76 24.49 1.98
CA ASP A 184 -4.66 25.64 1.79
C ASP A 184 -5.28 25.67 0.39
N CYS A 185 -4.53 25.26 -0.64
CA CYS A 185 -5.03 25.16 -2.00
C CYS A 185 -6.08 24.05 -2.11
N ILE A 186 -5.81 22.88 -1.50
CA ILE A 186 -6.79 21.78 -1.48
C ILE A 186 -8.03 22.12 -0.67
N ASN A 187 -7.89 22.80 0.47
CA ASN A 187 -9.03 23.26 1.26
C ASN A 187 -9.93 24.19 0.43
N ARG A 188 -9.35 25.13 -0.31
CA ARG A 188 -10.11 25.98 -1.25
C ARG A 188 -10.80 25.17 -2.34
N LEU A 189 -10.15 24.17 -2.91
CA LEU A 189 -10.74 23.29 -3.93
C LEU A 189 -11.93 22.51 -3.36
N LEU A 190 -11.75 21.82 -2.23
CA LEU A 190 -12.81 21.03 -1.59
C LEU A 190 -13.98 21.89 -1.16
N SER A 191 -13.72 23.07 -0.58
CA SER A 191 -14.75 24.04 -0.20
C SER A 191 -15.50 24.58 -1.42
N TRP A 192 -14.80 24.85 -2.53
CA TRP A 192 -15.43 25.30 -3.76
C TRP A 192 -16.32 24.21 -4.37
N ILE A 193 -15.87 22.94 -4.42
CA ILE A 193 -16.71 21.81 -4.85
C ILE A 193 -17.98 21.73 -3.98
N ALA A 194 -17.84 21.77 -2.65
CA ALA A 194 -18.97 21.75 -1.73
C ALA A 194 -19.96 22.92 -1.91
N SER A 195 -19.46 24.08 -2.35
CA SER A 195 -20.31 25.24 -2.64
C SER A 195 -21.08 25.13 -3.96
N LYS A 196 -20.60 24.32 -4.91
CA LYS A 196 -21.13 24.23 -6.28
C LYS A 196 -22.03 23.01 -6.48
N PHE A 197 -21.69 21.88 -5.86
CA PHE A 197 -22.40 20.61 -6.06
C PHE A 197 -23.22 20.25 -4.83
N LYS A 198 -24.47 19.83 -5.04
CA LYS A 198 -25.33 19.29 -3.98
C LYS A 198 -25.26 17.77 -3.85
N SER A 199 -24.88 17.10 -4.93
CA SER A 199 -24.76 15.65 -5.04
C SER A 199 -23.39 15.33 -5.63
N ALA A 200 -22.45 14.93 -4.79
CA ALA A 200 -21.12 14.54 -5.23
C ALA A 200 -20.48 13.51 -4.31
N LEU A 201 -19.62 12.66 -4.89
CA LEU A 201 -18.72 11.77 -4.18
C LEU A 201 -17.30 12.13 -4.60
N LEU A 202 -16.34 12.18 -3.69
CA LEU A 202 -14.93 12.31 -4.03
C LEU A 202 -14.17 11.10 -3.50
N ILE A 203 -13.46 10.40 -4.39
CA ILE A 203 -12.53 9.31 -4.04
C ILE A 203 -11.12 9.89 -4.01
N ASN A 204 -10.47 9.84 -2.86
CA ASN A 204 -9.08 10.22 -2.65
C ASN A 204 -8.26 8.97 -2.33
N TYR A 205 -7.35 8.57 -3.22
CA TYR A 205 -6.33 7.56 -2.92
C TYR A 205 -4.99 8.27 -2.74
N GLU A 206 -4.35 8.16 -1.59
CA GLU A 206 -2.99 8.69 -1.36
C GLU A 206 -2.42 8.14 -0.04
N MET A 207 -1.33 8.74 0.45
CA MET A 207 -0.64 8.29 1.65
C MET A 207 -1.45 8.54 2.93
N CYS A 208 -1.23 7.70 3.94
CA CYS A 208 -1.65 7.90 5.32
C CYS A 208 -0.58 7.38 6.30
N ASN A 209 -0.74 7.64 7.59
CA ASN A 209 0.17 7.15 8.65
C ASN A 209 1.64 7.58 8.44
N MET A 210 1.87 8.76 7.87
CA MET A 210 3.21 9.23 7.47
C MET A 210 4.08 9.75 8.63
N ASN A 211 3.73 9.47 9.88
CA ASN A 211 4.40 9.97 11.08
C ASN A 211 5.19 8.90 11.85
N ASP A 212 5.67 7.88 11.13
CA ASP A 212 6.53 6.83 11.65
C ASP A 212 7.85 6.71 10.85
N THR A 213 8.70 5.75 11.22
CA THR A 213 9.99 5.53 10.56
C THR A 213 9.85 5.12 9.09
N PHE A 214 8.79 4.42 8.71
CA PHE A 214 8.57 4.07 7.31
C PHE A 214 8.17 5.30 6.50
N GLY A 215 7.29 6.13 7.05
CA GLY A 215 6.94 7.44 6.51
C GLY A 215 8.17 8.32 6.28
N ASP A 216 9.08 8.39 7.26
CA ASP A 216 10.34 9.14 7.15
C ASP A 216 11.22 8.64 5.99
N VAL A 217 11.38 7.31 5.87
CA VAL A 217 12.14 6.69 4.77
C VAL A 217 11.48 6.97 3.42
N MET A 218 10.16 6.83 3.32
CA MET A 218 9.40 7.11 2.12
C MET A 218 9.52 8.57 1.68
N LEU A 219 9.42 9.51 2.62
CA LEU A 219 9.63 10.94 2.36
C LEU A 219 11.07 11.24 1.94
N GLY A 220 12.06 10.60 2.57
CA GLY A 220 13.46 10.69 2.18
C GLY A 220 13.68 10.26 0.73
N ASN A 221 13.09 9.13 0.33
CA ASN A 221 13.18 8.60 -1.04
C ASN A 221 12.54 9.51 -2.08
N LEU A 222 11.40 10.14 -1.76
CA LEU A 222 10.73 11.09 -2.66
C LEU A 222 11.53 12.39 -2.80
N ARG A 223 12.03 12.94 -1.68
CA ARG A 223 12.87 14.15 -1.69
C ARG A 223 14.16 13.94 -2.48
N ALA A 224 14.79 12.76 -2.38
CA ALA A 224 15.96 12.42 -3.16
C ALA A 224 15.72 12.42 -4.68
N ARG A 225 14.45 12.25 -5.11
CA ARG A 225 14.02 12.35 -6.52
C ARG A 225 13.51 13.75 -6.89
N GLY A 226 13.67 14.74 -6.01
CA GLY A 226 13.17 16.11 -6.21
C GLY A 226 11.65 16.27 -6.02
N CYS A 227 10.95 15.23 -5.56
CA CYS A 227 9.51 15.28 -5.32
C CYS A 227 9.22 15.62 -3.85
N THR A 228 8.67 16.80 -3.61
CA THR A 228 8.25 17.25 -2.27
C THR A 228 6.74 17.12 -2.15
N LEU A 229 6.27 16.53 -1.04
CA LEU A 229 4.85 16.37 -0.74
C LEU A 229 4.34 17.59 0.04
N ALA A 230 3.81 18.60 -0.67
CA ALA A 230 3.33 19.83 -0.05
C ALA A 230 2.09 19.62 0.86
N GLY A 231 1.29 18.60 0.57
CA GLY A 231 0.08 18.23 1.31
C GLY A 231 0.30 17.25 2.46
N ILE A 232 1.54 16.92 2.82
CA ILE A 232 1.85 15.82 3.74
C ILE A 232 1.19 15.92 5.13
N ALA A 233 0.89 17.14 5.60
CA ALA A 233 0.22 17.34 6.88
C ALA A 233 -1.16 16.66 6.97
N ALA A 234 -1.84 16.49 5.83
CA ALA A 234 -3.12 15.78 5.75
C ALA A 234 -2.99 14.25 5.81
N CYS A 235 -1.78 13.71 5.60
CA CYS A 235 -1.50 12.27 5.55
C CYS A 235 -1.08 11.68 6.91
N LYS A 236 -1.42 12.34 8.03
CA LYS A 236 -1.04 11.88 9.38
C LYS A 236 -1.66 10.53 9.71
N ASN A 237 -2.95 10.32 9.43
CA ASN A 237 -3.69 9.08 9.64
C ASN A 237 -5.03 9.10 8.87
N LEU A 238 -5.84 8.06 9.01
CA LEU A 238 -7.15 7.97 8.35
C LEU A 238 -8.12 9.08 8.79
N GLU A 239 -8.10 9.47 10.07
CA GLU A 239 -8.96 10.56 10.57
C GLU A 239 -8.54 11.91 9.98
N SER A 240 -7.25 12.19 9.82
CA SER A 240 -6.81 13.43 9.17
C SER A 240 -7.23 13.49 7.71
N GLN A 241 -7.23 12.35 6.99
CA GLN A 241 -7.74 12.27 5.62
C GLN A 241 -9.25 12.53 5.55
N ARG A 242 -10.02 11.91 6.45
CA ARG A 242 -11.47 12.12 6.57
C ARG A 242 -11.82 13.57 6.91
N ASN A 243 -11.11 14.18 7.85
CA ASN A 243 -11.38 15.55 8.30
C ASN A 243 -11.17 16.59 7.20
N ARG A 244 -10.33 16.32 6.17
CA ARG A 244 -10.22 17.21 5.01
C ARG A 244 -11.57 17.50 4.36
N PHE A 245 -12.47 16.52 4.33
CA PHE A 245 -13.80 16.72 3.77
C PHE A 245 -14.68 17.48 4.76
N LEU A 246 -14.74 17.01 6.01
CA LEU A 246 -15.59 17.59 7.06
C LEU A 246 -15.26 19.07 7.32
N ASP A 247 -13.98 19.41 7.37
CA ASP A 247 -13.49 20.78 7.60
C ASP A 247 -13.75 21.70 6.41
N ASN A 248 -14.11 21.15 5.24
CA ASN A 248 -14.38 21.88 4.01
C ASN A 248 -15.86 21.76 3.57
N ASN A 249 -16.78 21.64 4.53
CA ASN A 249 -18.24 21.65 4.33
C ASN A 249 -18.81 20.45 3.55
N TRP A 250 -18.10 19.33 3.51
CA TRP A 250 -18.68 18.07 3.05
C TRP A 250 -19.54 17.46 4.17
N GLN A 251 -20.58 16.72 3.80
CA GLN A 251 -21.53 16.17 4.77
C GLN A 251 -20.96 15.01 5.56
N GLY A 252 -20.03 14.26 4.97
CA GLY A 252 -19.36 13.17 5.63
C GLY A 252 -18.15 12.66 4.86
N GLY A 253 -17.42 11.74 5.50
CA GLY A 253 -16.32 11.01 4.89
C GLY A 253 -16.03 9.71 5.62
N LYS A 254 -15.43 8.76 4.90
CA LYS A 254 -14.93 7.47 5.41
C LYS A 254 -13.54 7.22 4.84
N ALA A 255 -12.68 6.52 5.57
CA ALA A 255 -11.33 6.21 5.14
C ALA A 255 -10.92 4.81 5.57
N TRP A 256 -10.16 4.13 4.72
CA TRP A 256 -9.65 2.78 4.95
C TRP A 256 -8.21 2.71 4.45
N ASP A 257 -7.34 2.07 5.22
CA ASP A 257 -6.00 1.77 4.72
C ASP A 257 -6.06 0.72 3.60
N MET A 258 -4.95 0.56 2.87
CA MET A 258 -4.92 -0.40 1.77
C MET A 258 -4.90 -1.86 2.24
N VAL A 259 -4.68 -2.14 3.53
CA VAL A 259 -4.82 -3.49 4.08
C VAL A 259 -6.30 -3.86 4.08
N GLN A 260 -7.15 -2.98 4.62
CA GLN A 260 -8.60 -3.12 4.61
C GLN A 260 -9.14 -3.22 3.18
N ILE A 261 -8.69 -2.35 2.27
CA ILE A 261 -9.10 -2.39 0.85
C ILE A 261 -8.69 -3.71 0.20
N TYR A 262 -7.43 -4.14 0.39
CA TYR A 262 -6.93 -5.39 -0.19
C TYR A 262 -7.73 -6.59 0.29
N TYR A 263 -7.99 -6.70 1.60
CA TYR A 263 -8.75 -7.81 2.17
C TYR A 263 -10.27 -7.72 1.95
N ALA A 264 -10.79 -6.60 1.46
CA ALA A 264 -12.16 -6.49 0.96
C ALA A 264 -12.32 -6.99 -0.49
N LEU A 265 -11.22 -7.14 -1.26
CA LEU A 265 -11.29 -7.70 -2.61
C LEU A 265 -11.77 -9.16 -2.59
N PRO A 266 -12.54 -9.62 -3.60
CA PRO A 266 -13.01 -11.00 -3.67
C PRO A 266 -11.86 -12.00 -3.54
N THR A 267 -12.02 -13.00 -2.67
CA THR A 267 -11.01 -14.04 -2.42
C THR A 267 -10.49 -14.71 -3.69
N PRO A 268 -11.33 -15.09 -4.69
CA PRO A 268 -10.84 -15.68 -5.93
C PRO A 268 -9.89 -14.76 -6.71
N GLU A 269 -10.18 -13.46 -6.73
CA GLU A 269 -9.35 -12.48 -7.42
C GLU A 269 -8.01 -12.25 -6.69
N ARG A 270 -8.02 -12.18 -5.35
CA ARG A 270 -6.76 -12.13 -4.57
C ARG A 270 -5.92 -13.39 -4.80
N GLN A 271 -6.52 -14.57 -4.74
CA GLN A 271 -5.79 -15.82 -5.00
C GLN A 271 -5.24 -15.88 -6.42
N ARG A 272 -5.94 -15.30 -7.40
CA ARG A 272 -5.46 -15.22 -8.78
C ARG A 272 -4.23 -14.33 -8.89
N ILE A 273 -4.27 -13.11 -8.36
CA ILE A 273 -3.14 -12.17 -8.47
C ILE A 273 -1.94 -12.57 -7.63
N GLU A 274 -2.14 -13.22 -6.47
CA GLU A 274 -1.06 -13.72 -5.62
C GLU A 274 -0.25 -14.85 -6.26
N LYS A 275 -0.80 -15.50 -7.30
CA LYS A 275 -0.12 -16.55 -8.09
C LYS A 275 0.66 -16.00 -9.30
N LEU A 276 0.46 -14.74 -9.68
CA LEU A 276 1.14 -14.15 -10.84
C LEU A 276 2.64 -13.97 -10.59
N GLU A 277 2.97 -13.54 -9.38
CA GLU A 277 4.35 -13.32 -8.96
C GLU A 277 4.57 -13.84 -7.54
N PHE A 278 5.69 -14.51 -7.33
CA PHE A 278 6.14 -14.93 -6.02
C PHE A 278 6.54 -13.72 -5.18
N LEU A 279 5.97 -13.61 -3.98
CA LEU A 279 6.30 -12.58 -2.98
C LEU A 279 6.75 -13.30 -1.72
N ASP A 280 8.02 -13.14 -1.35
CA ASP A 280 8.63 -13.71 -0.14
C ASP A 280 8.48 -12.79 1.08
N GLU A 281 8.47 -11.48 0.89
CA GLU A 281 8.36 -10.47 1.95
C GLU A 281 6.92 -9.92 2.08
N GLN A 282 6.01 -10.72 2.65
CA GLN A 282 4.62 -10.30 2.87
C GLN A 282 4.53 -9.10 3.83
N GLU A 283 5.44 -8.99 4.78
CA GLU A 283 5.49 -7.89 5.74
C GLU A 283 5.74 -6.55 5.06
N LEU A 284 6.54 -6.53 3.98
CA LEU A 284 6.81 -5.31 3.22
C LEU A 284 5.55 -4.82 2.49
N LEU A 285 4.76 -5.75 1.93
CA LEU A 285 3.48 -5.42 1.30
C LEU A 285 2.49 -4.85 2.32
N ILE A 286 2.36 -5.48 3.48
CA ILE A 286 1.48 -4.99 4.55
C ILE A 286 1.93 -3.62 5.05
N GLN A 287 3.24 -3.42 5.25
CA GLN A 287 3.77 -2.12 5.64
C GLN A 287 3.49 -1.05 4.59
N LEU A 288 3.66 -1.35 3.31
CA LEU A 288 3.29 -0.45 2.21
C LEU A 288 1.79 -0.12 2.27
N PHE A 289 0.93 -1.12 2.50
CA PHE A 289 -0.52 -0.93 2.54
C PHE A 289 -1.01 -0.11 3.74
N GLN A 290 -0.33 -0.21 4.88
CA GLN A 290 -0.63 0.61 6.06
C GLN A 290 -0.32 2.10 5.84
N HIS A 291 0.45 2.44 4.80
CA HIS A 291 0.87 3.81 4.50
C HIS A 291 0.15 4.44 3.31
N TYR A 292 -0.85 3.76 2.76
CA TYR A 292 -1.77 4.31 1.77
C TYR A 292 -3.20 4.05 2.20
N CYS A 293 -4.11 4.90 1.76
CA CYS A 293 -5.52 4.76 2.03
C CYS A 293 -6.37 5.12 0.83
N ILE A 294 -7.61 4.65 0.83
CA ILE A 294 -8.70 5.27 0.09
C ILE A 294 -9.60 5.97 1.10
N CYS A 295 -9.83 7.26 0.88
CA CYS A 295 -10.81 8.06 1.60
C CYS A 295 -11.89 8.52 0.63
N ILE A 296 -13.15 8.43 1.03
CA ILE A 296 -14.26 9.01 0.32
C ILE A 296 -14.86 10.15 1.13
N GLY A 297 -15.24 11.24 0.45
CA GLY A 297 -16.08 12.31 1.00
C GLY A 297 -17.36 12.42 0.18
N TRP A 298 -18.49 12.75 0.80
CA TRP A 298 -19.76 12.93 0.08
C TRP A 298 -20.50 14.23 0.40
N LEU A 299 -21.26 14.67 -0.61
CA LEU A 299 -22.27 15.69 -0.60
C LEU A 299 -23.56 15.03 -1.11
N GLY A 300 -24.64 15.11 -0.34
CA GLY A 300 -25.86 14.35 -0.57
C GLY A 300 -25.86 13.05 0.24
N SER A 301 -26.97 12.79 0.94
CA SER A 301 -27.13 11.61 1.79
C SER A 301 -27.19 10.30 1.02
N GLU A 302 -27.42 10.35 -0.30
CA GLU A 302 -27.51 9.17 -1.16
C GLU A 302 -26.20 8.37 -1.26
N PHE A 303 -25.05 8.95 -0.86
CA PHE A 303 -23.74 8.30 -0.90
C PHE A 303 -23.22 7.87 0.47
N GLU A 304 -23.91 8.21 1.56
CA GLU A 304 -23.48 7.96 2.94
C GLU A 304 -23.29 6.46 3.24
N ASP A 305 -24.11 5.61 2.63
CA ASP A 305 -24.11 4.16 2.78
C ASP A 305 -23.00 3.46 1.98
N ILE A 306 -22.31 4.15 1.07
CA ILE A 306 -21.20 3.55 0.31
C ILE A 306 -20.11 3.10 1.29
N ASP A 307 -19.75 1.82 1.23
CA ASP A 307 -18.74 1.21 2.10
C ASP A 307 -17.85 0.22 1.33
N ILE A 308 -16.69 -0.14 1.89
CA ILE A 308 -15.80 -1.15 1.28
C ILE A 308 -16.43 -2.53 1.22
N ASN A 309 -17.31 -2.86 2.18
CA ASN A 309 -17.93 -4.18 2.31
C ASN A 309 -19.11 -4.39 1.36
N ASP A 310 -19.58 -3.33 0.69
CA ASP A 310 -20.59 -3.48 -0.34
C ASP A 310 -20.05 -4.40 -1.44
N PRO A 311 -20.66 -5.58 -1.66
CA PRO A 311 -20.16 -6.52 -2.62
C PRO A 311 -20.11 -5.83 -3.98
N LEU A 312 -18.95 -5.95 -4.64
CA LEU A 312 -18.82 -5.73 -6.07
C LEU A 312 -19.66 -6.79 -6.75
N SER A 313 -20.98 -6.57 -6.84
CA SER A 313 -21.91 -7.54 -7.42
C SER A 313 -21.55 -7.75 -8.89
N ASP A 314 -20.99 -8.92 -9.17
CA ASP A 314 -20.94 -9.68 -10.43
C ASP A 314 -20.89 -8.85 -11.72
N ILE A 315 -19.67 -8.55 -12.18
CA ILE A 315 -19.40 -8.13 -13.58
C ILE A 315 -19.32 -9.36 -14.52
N ALA A 316 -19.54 -10.57 -14.00
CA ALA A 316 -19.67 -11.78 -14.82
C ALA A 316 -21.15 -12.14 -14.99
N SER A 317 -21.71 -11.72 -16.13
CA SER A 317 -22.91 -12.29 -16.79
C SER A 317 -24.16 -12.53 -15.93
N GLU A 318 -25.15 -11.66 -16.03
CA GLU A 318 -26.54 -12.08 -15.80
C GLU A 318 -27.48 -11.56 -16.89
N SER A 319 -27.77 -12.45 -17.84
CA SER A 319 -29.11 -12.55 -18.37
C SER A 319 -29.94 -13.45 -17.44
N SER A 320 -31.06 -12.92 -16.98
CA SER A 320 -32.30 -13.59 -16.55
C SER A 320 -32.73 -13.41 -15.09
N THR A 321 -34.05 -13.35 -14.97
CA THR A 321 -34.87 -12.73 -13.92
C THR A 321 -35.27 -13.66 -12.77
N SER A 322 -35.52 -13.00 -11.63
CA SER A 322 -36.43 -13.35 -10.52
C SER A 322 -35.87 -14.08 -9.29
N SER A 323 -36.00 -13.43 -8.13
CA SER A 323 -36.47 -13.96 -6.82
C SER A 323 -35.95 -13.12 -5.63
N SER A 324 -36.51 -11.93 -5.45
CA SER A 324 -36.01 -10.88 -4.52
C SER A 324 -36.09 -11.20 -3.01
N GLN A 325 -36.70 -12.30 -2.59
CA GLN A 325 -36.77 -12.70 -1.16
C GLN A 325 -35.72 -13.76 -0.79
N THR A 326 -35.41 -14.70 -1.67
CA THR A 326 -34.38 -15.74 -1.44
C THR A 326 -32.97 -15.14 -1.50
N LEU A 327 -32.74 -14.17 -2.39
CA LEU A 327 -31.46 -13.46 -2.49
C LEU A 327 -31.10 -12.65 -1.22
N ARG A 328 -32.08 -12.12 -0.48
CA ARG A 328 -31.81 -11.35 0.75
C ARG A 328 -31.36 -12.26 1.92
N SER A 329 -31.95 -13.45 2.07
CA SER A 329 -31.51 -14.38 3.12
C SER A 329 -30.14 -14.98 2.82
N THR A 330 -29.86 -15.30 1.55
CA THR A 330 -28.54 -15.78 1.11
C THR A 330 -27.46 -14.71 1.26
N LYS A 331 -27.76 -13.44 0.92
CA LYS A 331 -26.85 -12.29 1.14
C LYS A 331 -26.52 -12.06 2.61
N ASN A 332 -27.53 -12.13 3.49
CA ASN A 332 -27.30 -12.02 4.93
C ASN A 332 -26.44 -13.18 5.45
N ASN A 333 -26.69 -14.41 5.01
CA ASN A 333 -25.90 -15.58 5.43
C ASN A 333 -24.44 -15.53 4.95
N ILE A 334 -24.18 -15.01 3.74
CA ILE A 334 -22.81 -14.85 3.22
C ILE A 334 -22.08 -13.73 3.96
N ALA A 335 -22.73 -12.60 4.21
CA ALA A 335 -22.16 -11.49 4.99
C ALA A 335 -21.86 -11.90 6.44
N LEU A 336 -22.77 -12.66 7.06
CA LEU A 336 -22.57 -13.28 8.38
C LEU A 336 -21.39 -14.26 8.36
N SER A 337 -21.30 -15.14 7.36
CA SER A 337 -20.21 -16.10 7.23
C SER A 337 -18.83 -15.42 7.06
N SER A 338 -18.75 -14.37 6.23
CA SER A 338 -17.51 -13.58 6.08
C SER A 338 -17.14 -12.82 7.36
N SER A 339 -18.14 -12.30 8.08
CA SER A 339 -17.93 -11.62 9.37
C SER A 339 -17.45 -12.61 10.43
N ILE A 340 -18.02 -13.81 10.44
CA ILE A 340 -17.59 -14.92 11.31
C ILE A 340 -16.15 -15.33 10.98
N ALA A 341 -15.80 -15.51 9.72
CA ALA A 341 -14.42 -15.85 9.33
C ALA A 341 -13.40 -14.77 9.72
N SER A 342 -13.77 -13.49 9.60
CA SER A 342 -12.94 -12.36 10.05
C SER A 342 -12.79 -12.32 11.59
N LEU A 343 -13.88 -12.59 12.31
CA LEU A 343 -13.88 -12.72 13.77
C LEU A 343 -13.07 -13.94 14.24
N GLU A 344 -13.15 -15.06 13.54
CA GLU A 344 -12.36 -16.27 13.81
C GLU A 344 -10.87 -16.01 13.60
N PHE A 345 -10.50 -15.33 12.52
CA PHE A 345 -9.11 -14.91 12.26
C PHE A 345 -8.60 -13.94 13.33
N THR A 346 -9.39 -12.91 13.66
CA THR A 346 -9.06 -11.97 14.73
C THR A 346 -8.92 -12.69 16.07
N THR A 347 -9.78 -13.67 16.35
CA THR A 347 -9.73 -14.50 17.55
C THR A 347 -8.48 -15.37 17.56
N GLN A 348 -8.04 -15.93 16.43
CA GLN A 348 -6.79 -16.68 16.33
C GLN A 348 -5.56 -15.80 16.59
N GLU A 349 -5.53 -14.58 16.04
CA GLU A 349 -4.43 -13.63 16.30
C GLU A 349 -4.42 -13.12 17.75
N ILE A 350 -5.60 -12.90 18.34
CA ILE A 350 -5.73 -12.61 19.78
C ILE A 350 -5.22 -13.78 20.62
N HIS A 351 -5.59 -15.03 20.30
CA HIS A 351 -5.08 -16.22 21.01
C HIS A 351 -3.56 -16.36 20.87
N LYS A 352 -3.00 -16.06 19.70
CA LYS A 352 -1.55 -16.07 19.48
C LYS A 352 -0.84 -15.02 20.34
N LYS A 353 -1.40 -13.81 20.45
CA LYS A 353 -0.90 -12.76 21.34
C LYS A 353 -1.08 -13.10 22.83
N ILE A 354 -2.21 -13.70 23.21
CA ILE A 354 -2.46 -14.20 24.58
C ILE A 354 -1.44 -15.27 24.93
N ASN A 355 -1.18 -16.25 24.06
CA ASN A 355 -0.16 -17.28 24.28
C ASN A 355 1.24 -16.66 24.44
N GLN A 356 1.58 -15.63 23.67
CA GLN A 356 2.84 -14.88 23.84
C GLN A 356 2.90 -14.17 25.20
N ILE A 357 1.79 -13.54 25.62
CA ILE A 357 1.67 -12.87 26.92
C ILE A 357 1.71 -13.89 28.07
N GLU A 358 1.09 -15.06 27.94
CA GLU A 358 1.14 -16.14 28.93
C GLU A 358 2.55 -16.71 29.09
N VAL A 359 3.30 -16.83 27.99
CA VAL A 359 4.72 -17.23 28.03
C VAL A 359 5.56 -16.15 28.74
N LEU A 360 5.31 -14.86 28.46
CA LEU A 360 5.96 -13.75 29.15
C LEU A 360 5.57 -13.67 30.64
N LEU A 361 4.31 -13.96 30.99
CA LEU A 361 3.82 -14.00 32.36
C LEU A 361 4.38 -15.19 33.13
N LYS A 362 4.48 -16.38 32.52
CA LYS A 362 5.17 -17.54 33.11
C LYS A 362 6.62 -17.21 33.42
N PHE A 363 7.31 -16.53 32.50
CA PHE A 363 8.66 -16.02 32.71
C PHE A 363 8.76 -15.01 33.87
N LEU A 364 7.73 -14.19 34.10
CA LEU A 364 7.69 -13.25 35.24
C LEU A 364 7.31 -13.93 36.57
N ILE A 365 6.42 -14.93 36.54
CA ILE A 365 5.96 -15.66 37.72
C ILE A 365 7.03 -16.64 38.23
N GLU A 366 7.76 -17.31 37.33
CA GLU A 366 8.89 -18.17 37.68
C GLU A 366 10.06 -17.37 38.32
N ARG A 367 10.09 -16.03 38.15
CA ARG A 367 11.03 -15.13 38.82
C ARG A 367 10.65 -14.74 40.25
N ASP A 368 9.38 -14.85 40.64
CA ASP A 368 8.87 -14.30 41.92
C ASP A 368 8.85 -15.33 43.06
N THR A 369 9.23 -16.58 42.80
CA THR A 369 9.13 -17.70 43.77
C THR A 369 10.46 -18.13 44.40
N SER A 370 11.56 -17.37 44.22
CA SER A 370 12.84 -17.66 44.90
C SER A 370 13.37 -16.45 45.68
N PRO A 371 13.62 -16.55 47.01
CA PRO A 371 13.90 -15.41 47.88
C PRO A 371 15.22 -14.64 47.66
N ASN A 372 15.98 -14.86 46.59
CA ASN A 372 17.38 -14.42 46.51
C ASN A 372 17.77 -13.48 45.36
N ASN A 373 16.82 -12.86 44.64
CA ASN A 373 17.13 -12.28 43.32
C ASN A 373 17.12 -10.75 43.19
N ILE A 374 17.25 -9.98 44.27
CA ILE A 374 17.49 -8.53 44.16
C ILE A 374 18.86 -8.25 43.51
N HIS A 375 19.80 -9.19 43.54
CA HIS A 375 21.12 -9.03 42.91
C HIS A 375 21.16 -9.37 41.40
N LEU A 376 20.11 -10.02 40.86
CA LEU A 376 20.06 -10.49 39.46
C LEU A 376 19.44 -9.50 38.47
N GLN A 377 18.78 -8.45 38.97
CA GLN A 377 18.25 -7.36 38.14
C GLN A 377 19.36 -6.55 37.45
N ASP A 378 20.55 -6.47 38.05
CA ASP A 378 21.64 -5.62 37.56
C ASP A 378 22.49 -6.29 36.46
N GLN A 379 22.57 -7.62 36.44
CA GLN A 379 23.44 -8.35 35.50
C GLN A 379 22.77 -8.81 34.20
N MET A 380 21.46 -9.06 34.18
CA MET A 380 20.76 -9.46 32.94
C MET A 380 20.34 -8.26 32.06
N GLY A 381 20.19 -7.07 32.63
CA GLY A 381 19.83 -5.87 31.86
C GLY A 381 20.99 -5.28 31.06
N GLY A 382 22.25 -5.56 31.42
CA GLY A 382 23.40 -4.85 30.88
C GLY A 382 23.91 -5.31 29.52
N ILE A 383 23.92 -6.62 29.24
CA ILE A 383 24.58 -7.15 28.02
C ILE A 383 23.60 -7.58 26.93
N TYR A 384 22.43 -8.13 27.29
CA TYR A 384 21.41 -8.48 26.30
C TYR A 384 20.68 -7.25 25.73
N SER A 385 20.68 -6.13 26.45
CA SER A 385 20.23 -4.81 25.93
C SER A 385 21.16 -4.23 24.87
N LYS A 386 22.42 -4.70 24.79
CA LYS A 386 23.39 -4.32 23.76
C LYS A 386 23.19 -5.07 22.44
N LEU A 387 22.23 -5.98 22.35
CA LEU A 387 21.89 -6.60 21.08
C LEU A 387 21.17 -5.61 20.15
N PRO A 388 21.54 -5.52 18.85
CA PRO A 388 22.59 -6.29 18.19
C PRO A 388 24.01 -5.78 18.52
N LEU A 389 24.96 -6.71 18.69
CA LEU A 389 26.36 -6.42 18.98
C LEU A 389 26.98 -5.62 17.82
N LYS A 390 27.71 -4.56 18.13
CA LYS A 390 28.23 -3.59 17.15
C LYS A 390 29.71 -3.72 16.89
N THR A 391 30.46 -4.00 17.94
CA THR A 391 31.92 -3.98 17.93
C THR A 391 32.50 -5.36 18.22
N LYS A 392 33.82 -5.50 18.07
CA LYS A 392 34.53 -6.72 18.45
C LYS A 392 34.46 -6.92 19.97
N GLU A 393 34.59 -5.83 20.70
CA GLU A 393 34.54 -5.76 22.15
C GLU A 393 33.18 -6.23 22.68
N ASP A 394 32.07 -5.84 22.02
CA ASP A 394 30.72 -6.34 22.38
C ASP A 394 30.61 -7.86 22.26
N VAL A 395 31.25 -8.45 21.24
CA VAL A 395 31.28 -9.90 21.05
C VAL A 395 32.14 -10.58 22.10
N GLU A 396 33.34 -10.05 22.36
CA GLU A 396 34.24 -10.57 23.40
C GLU A 396 33.61 -10.50 24.80
N ASP A 397 32.86 -9.44 25.11
CA ASP A 397 32.16 -9.30 26.38
C ASP A 397 31.03 -10.31 26.52
N LEU A 398 30.25 -10.55 25.44
CA LEU A 398 29.20 -11.57 25.47
C LEU A 398 29.81 -12.97 25.60
N GLU A 399 30.92 -13.26 24.94
CA GLU A 399 31.63 -14.54 25.06
C GLU A 399 32.07 -14.84 26.50
N LYS A 400 32.56 -13.83 27.23
CA LYS A 400 32.90 -13.96 28.66
C LYS A 400 31.66 -14.26 29.51
N VAL A 401 30.55 -13.59 29.24
CA VAL A 401 29.29 -13.85 29.97
C VAL A 401 28.77 -15.26 29.72
N LEU A 402 28.97 -15.80 28.51
CA LEU A 402 28.59 -17.18 28.17
C LEU A 402 29.52 -18.25 28.77
N GLU A 403 30.53 -17.87 29.56
CA GLU A 403 31.27 -18.81 30.41
C GLU A 403 30.43 -19.32 31.58
N GLU A 404 29.44 -18.56 32.02
CA GLU A 404 28.47 -18.97 33.04
C GLU A 404 27.35 -19.82 32.41
N ALA A 405 27.20 -21.06 32.85
CA ALA A 405 26.23 -22.02 32.28
C ALA A 405 24.78 -21.51 32.31
N ASP A 406 24.38 -20.82 33.38
CA ASP A 406 23.03 -20.25 33.52
C ASP A 406 22.77 -19.12 32.51
N LYS A 407 23.80 -18.33 32.18
CA LYS A 407 23.71 -17.24 31.18
C LYS A 407 23.68 -17.77 29.75
N ASN A 408 24.36 -18.89 29.49
CA ASN A 408 24.29 -19.61 28.22
C ASN A 408 22.86 -20.09 27.94
N LYS A 409 22.25 -20.79 28.91
CA LYS A 409 20.86 -21.27 28.81
C LYS A 409 19.86 -20.12 28.62
N THR A 410 20.08 -19.00 29.32
CA THR A 410 19.26 -17.80 29.18
C THR A 410 19.30 -17.23 27.76
N LEU A 411 20.50 -17.13 27.15
CA LEU A 411 20.61 -16.66 25.77
C LEU A 411 19.97 -17.67 24.79
N GLU A 412 20.15 -18.97 25.01
CA GLU A 412 19.51 -20.01 24.20
C GLU A 412 17.98 -19.85 24.17
N GLU A 413 17.36 -19.62 25.33
CA GLU A 413 15.92 -19.40 25.44
C GLU A 413 15.48 -18.15 24.67
N ILE A 414 16.22 -17.05 24.78
CA ILE A 414 15.95 -15.83 24.02
C ILE A 414 16.04 -16.10 22.51
N LEU A 415 17.08 -16.80 22.06
CA LEU A 415 17.27 -17.10 20.64
C LEU A 415 16.21 -18.09 20.12
N PHE A 416 15.78 -19.04 20.95
CA PHE A 416 14.72 -19.98 20.63
C PHE A 416 13.39 -19.26 20.38
N LEU A 417 13.08 -18.20 21.15
CA LEU A 417 11.85 -17.42 21.02
C LEU A 417 11.78 -16.56 19.74
N ILE A 418 12.91 -16.30 19.06
CA ILE A 418 12.96 -15.44 17.86
C ILE A 418 12.12 -16.01 16.69
N GLY A 419 11.88 -17.31 16.64
CA GLY A 419 10.99 -17.87 15.63
C GLY A 419 11.61 -17.99 14.23
N GLY A 420 10.82 -18.47 13.28
CA GLY A 420 11.19 -18.67 11.87
C GLY A 420 10.57 -19.95 11.32
N GLU A 421 9.89 -19.85 10.17
CA GLU A 421 9.12 -20.94 9.57
C GLU A 421 9.99 -22.07 9.02
N THR A 422 11.21 -21.73 8.58
CA THR A 422 12.23 -22.68 8.16
C THR A 422 13.50 -22.50 9.01
N PHE A 423 14.34 -23.52 9.10
CA PHE A 423 15.60 -23.40 9.85
C PHE A 423 16.51 -22.32 9.25
N HIS A 424 16.49 -22.11 7.93
CA HIS A 424 17.23 -21.03 7.27
C HIS A 424 16.74 -19.64 7.74
N LYS A 425 15.43 -19.41 7.78
CA LYS A 425 14.84 -18.15 8.27
C LYS A 425 15.05 -17.97 9.78
N ASN A 426 14.99 -19.05 10.55
CA ASN A 426 15.28 -19.00 11.98
C ASN A 426 16.73 -18.62 12.27
N VAL A 427 17.71 -19.23 11.58
CA VAL A 427 19.13 -18.82 11.66
C VAL A 427 19.28 -17.37 11.23
N TYR A 428 18.64 -16.95 10.13
CA TYR A 428 18.71 -15.56 9.66
C TYR A 428 18.18 -14.55 10.71
N ASN A 429 17.01 -14.81 11.30
CA ASN A 429 16.41 -13.92 12.30
C ASN A 429 17.26 -13.86 13.58
N ILE A 430 17.77 -15.00 14.04
CA ILE A 430 18.69 -15.09 15.17
C ILE A 430 19.93 -14.24 14.91
N MET A 431 20.58 -14.43 13.76
CA MET A 431 21.80 -13.72 13.40
C MET A 431 21.58 -12.20 13.24
N LYS A 432 20.44 -11.80 12.65
CA LYS A 432 20.04 -10.38 12.50
C LYS A 432 19.78 -9.70 13.84
N LYS A 433 19.25 -10.44 14.83
CA LYS A 433 19.04 -9.92 16.19
C LYS A 433 20.34 -9.86 16.99
N LEU A 434 21.25 -10.80 16.76
CA LEU A 434 22.51 -10.91 17.49
C LEU A 434 23.58 -9.92 17.01
N LEU A 435 23.77 -9.77 15.70
CA LEU A 435 24.90 -9.03 15.14
C LEU A 435 24.43 -7.90 14.23
N SER A 436 25.04 -6.73 14.41
CA SER A 436 24.95 -5.62 13.45
C SER A 436 25.71 -5.95 12.15
N PRO A 437 25.48 -5.21 11.06
CA PRO A 437 26.28 -5.32 9.84
C PRO A 437 27.80 -5.11 10.10
N GLU A 438 28.15 -4.18 10.99
CA GLU A 438 29.52 -3.85 11.38
C GLU A 438 30.20 -5.04 12.06
N ALA A 439 29.56 -5.61 13.09
CA ALA A 439 30.08 -6.79 13.77
C ALA A 439 30.13 -8.01 12.83
N THR A 440 29.09 -8.21 12.01
CA THR A 440 29.05 -9.30 11.01
C THR A 440 30.25 -9.21 10.05
N ALA A 441 30.68 -8.01 9.68
CA ALA A 441 31.79 -7.82 8.75
C ALA A 441 33.13 -8.35 9.29
N LEU A 442 33.30 -8.41 10.62
CA LEU A 442 34.50 -8.89 11.31
C LEU A 442 34.70 -10.41 11.25
N TYR A 443 33.61 -11.17 11.01
CA TYR A 443 33.61 -12.63 11.10
C TYR A 443 33.31 -13.32 9.78
N SER A 444 33.77 -14.57 9.68
CA SER A 444 33.31 -15.54 8.70
C SER A 444 33.17 -16.91 9.36
N GLY A 445 32.41 -17.83 8.76
CA GLY A 445 32.14 -19.13 9.36
C GLY A 445 33.40 -19.87 9.84
N LEU A 446 34.49 -19.84 9.07
CA LEU A 446 35.74 -20.57 9.35
C LEU A 446 36.99 -19.66 9.40
N GLY A 447 36.84 -18.34 9.48
CA GLY A 447 37.99 -17.41 9.54
C GLY A 447 38.71 -17.17 8.20
N ARG A 448 37.96 -17.07 7.09
CA ARG A 448 38.48 -16.80 5.74
C ARG A 448 38.56 -15.30 5.45
N LYS A 449 39.41 -14.91 4.48
CA LYS A 449 39.54 -13.53 3.97
C LYS A 449 39.91 -12.51 5.08
N ASN A 450 40.86 -12.87 5.94
CA ASN A 450 41.33 -12.05 7.08
C ASN A 450 40.24 -11.73 8.11
N LYS A 451 39.18 -12.54 8.17
CA LYS A 451 38.11 -12.41 9.18
C LYS A 451 38.29 -13.44 10.28
N MET A 452 37.71 -13.18 11.45
CA MET A 452 37.73 -14.10 12.59
C MET A 452 36.79 -15.31 12.37
N PRO A 453 37.12 -16.49 12.91
CA PRO A 453 36.26 -17.68 12.83
C PRO A 453 35.08 -17.57 13.78
N PHE A 454 33.86 -17.48 13.23
CA PHE A 454 32.65 -17.38 14.06
C PHE A 454 32.27 -18.71 14.71
N CYS A 455 32.56 -19.85 14.05
CA CYS A 455 32.16 -21.16 14.57
C CYS A 455 32.93 -21.62 15.80
N THR A 456 33.96 -20.87 16.23
CA THR A 456 34.72 -21.15 17.46
C THR A 456 34.20 -20.38 18.67
N LEU A 457 33.18 -19.54 18.48
CA LEU A 457 32.58 -18.73 19.54
C LEU A 457 31.48 -19.52 20.27
N LYS A 458 31.32 -19.28 21.57
CA LYS A 458 30.22 -19.84 22.37
C LYS A 458 28.86 -19.38 21.87
N ILE A 459 28.74 -18.12 21.41
CA ILE A 459 27.53 -17.60 20.73
C ILE A 459 27.08 -18.56 19.62
N TYR A 460 28.01 -19.13 18.85
CA TYR A 460 27.67 -20.08 17.79
C TYR A 460 27.09 -21.38 18.35
N GLU A 461 27.62 -21.90 19.45
CA GLU A 461 27.07 -23.07 20.14
C GLU A 461 25.63 -22.81 20.62
N VAL A 462 25.38 -21.63 21.19
CA VAL A 462 24.03 -21.21 21.63
C VAL A 462 23.06 -21.12 20.46
N ILE A 463 23.50 -20.60 19.30
CA ILE A 463 22.70 -20.55 18.08
C ILE A 463 22.34 -21.98 17.62
N VAL A 464 23.31 -22.89 17.62
CA VAL A 464 23.08 -24.29 17.21
C VAL A 464 22.06 -24.95 18.14
N ALA A 465 22.20 -24.78 19.46
CA ALA A 465 21.27 -25.32 20.44
C ALA A 465 19.84 -24.78 20.24
N ALA A 466 19.68 -23.46 20.11
CA ALA A 466 18.39 -22.82 19.90
C ALA A 466 17.70 -23.28 18.59
N VAL A 467 18.46 -23.43 17.50
CA VAL A 467 17.92 -23.89 16.20
C VAL A 467 17.57 -25.37 16.25
N ARG A 468 18.42 -26.22 16.84
CA ARG A 468 18.17 -27.66 17.00
C ARG A 468 16.94 -27.95 17.85
N ARG A 469 16.71 -27.15 18.89
CA ARG A 469 15.52 -27.27 19.74
C ARG A 469 14.22 -27.09 18.96
N ARG A 470 14.23 -26.28 17.89
CA ARG A 470 13.07 -26.08 17.00
C ARG A 470 13.04 -27.05 15.82
N PHE A 471 14.21 -27.37 15.26
CA PHE A 471 14.37 -28.22 14.09
C PHE A 471 15.27 -29.42 14.44
N PRO A 472 14.74 -30.45 15.12
CA PRO A 472 15.55 -31.57 15.62
C PRO A 472 16.31 -32.30 14.51
N GLU A 473 15.77 -32.36 13.31
CA GLU A 473 16.32 -33.11 12.17
C GLU A 473 17.44 -32.38 11.40
N VAL A 474 17.70 -31.09 11.69
CA VAL A 474 18.67 -30.33 10.89
C VAL A 474 20.11 -30.62 11.33
N ALA A 475 20.96 -31.07 10.40
CA ALA A 475 22.37 -31.28 10.70
C ALA A 475 23.12 -29.97 11.01
N ASP A 476 24.05 -30.00 11.96
CA ASP A 476 24.88 -28.86 12.36
C ASP A 476 25.69 -28.29 11.19
N THR A 477 26.05 -29.13 10.22
CA THR A 477 26.71 -28.72 8.98
C THR A 477 25.84 -27.78 8.14
N ASN A 478 24.52 -27.97 8.16
CA ASN A 478 23.56 -27.11 7.48
C ASN A 478 23.32 -25.80 8.24
N ILE A 479 23.26 -25.84 9.58
CA ILE A 479 23.22 -24.63 10.41
C ILE A 479 24.48 -23.78 10.15
N ARG A 480 25.67 -24.40 10.17
CA ARG A 480 26.94 -23.74 9.89
C ARG A 480 26.97 -23.08 8.51
N LYS A 481 26.45 -23.75 7.48
CA LYS A 481 26.34 -23.19 6.13
C LYS A 481 25.45 -21.94 6.12
N SER A 482 24.29 -21.99 6.78
CA SER A 482 23.37 -20.86 6.90
C SER A 482 24.01 -19.67 7.65
N VAL A 483 24.67 -19.92 8.77
CA VAL A 483 25.43 -18.89 9.52
C VAL A 483 26.54 -18.31 8.64
N SER A 484 27.27 -19.16 7.92
CA SER A 484 28.36 -18.72 7.03
C SER A 484 27.85 -17.85 5.88
N LEU A 485 26.69 -18.18 5.32
CA LEU A 485 26.04 -17.41 4.25
C LEU A 485 25.59 -16.03 4.76
N PHE A 486 25.02 -15.98 5.98
CA PHE A 486 24.70 -14.72 6.64
C PHE A 486 25.97 -13.86 6.81
N LEU A 487 27.06 -14.42 7.34
CA LEU A 487 28.31 -13.67 7.55
C LEU A 487 28.96 -13.20 6.23
N ALA A 488 28.78 -13.95 5.13
CA ALA A 488 29.35 -13.61 3.83
C ALA A 488 28.68 -12.38 3.19
N THR A 489 27.39 -12.17 3.46
CA THR A 489 26.55 -11.10 2.89
C THR A 489 26.57 -9.80 3.71
N ALA A 490 27.51 -9.67 4.66
CA ALA A 490 27.66 -8.48 5.52
C ALA A 490 27.82 -7.17 4.72
N LYS A 491 28.59 -7.20 3.63
CA LYS A 491 28.87 -6.01 2.80
C LYS A 491 27.63 -5.51 2.04
N ASP A 492 26.71 -6.41 1.70
CA ASP A 492 25.47 -6.04 1.03
C ASP A 492 24.50 -5.34 2.01
N ARG A 493 24.64 -5.63 3.31
CA ARG A 493 23.88 -4.99 4.40
C ARG A 493 24.51 -3.72 4.98
N LEU A 494 25.73 -3.34 4.56
CA LEU A 494 26.36 -2.06 4.92
C LEU A 494 26.04 -0.93 3.92
N LYS A 495 25.42 -1.26 2.78
CA LYS A 495 25.08 -0.33 1.69
C LYS A 495 23.60 0.07 1.65
N ASN A 496 22.80 -0.56 2.50
CA ASN A 496 21.39 -0.28 2.78
C ASN A 496 21.29 0.21 4.22
#